data_AF-A0A1H3Y558-F1
#
_entry.id   AF-A0A1H3Y558-F1
#
_cell.length_a   1.000
_cell.length_b   1.000
_cell.length_c   1.000
_cell.angle_alpha   90.00
_cell.angle_beta   90.00
_cell.angle_gamma   90.00
#
_symmetry.space_group_name_H-M   'P 1'
#
loop_
_entity.id
_entity.type
_entity.pdbx_description
1 polymer ?
#
loop_
_entity_poly.entity_id
_entity_poly.type
_entity_poly.pdbx_seq_one_letter_code
_entity_poly.pdbx_strand_id
1 'polypeptide(L)'
;MSHSFVWSCVLALGSDGLAAAREANLPVLSHLANVHGAPVIAYLGPAIAIAAICSSFFGHYLGAAEGAAGIVRNIAPNATKSMGEKKLALGVAAFIFLTTWAAAIINPEILALIESLSGPVIASILYLMPMYAIYKVEALRPYRKQASNIFIIIAGLVAVGGVTFSLFR
;
A
#
# COMPACT_ATOMS: atom_id res chain seq x y z
N MET A 1 -12.29 -5.46 3.56
CA MET A 1 -12.53 -6.24 4.79
C MET A 1 -13.13 -5.33 5.84
N SER A 2 -14.21 -5.76 6.50
CA SER A 2 -14.82 -5.00 7.60
C SER A 2 -13.86 -4.93 8.78
N HIS A 3 -13.81 -3.81 9.49
CA HIS A 3 -12.99 -3.64 10.70
C HIS A 3 -13.19 -4.77 11.72
N SER A 4 -14.41 -5.34 11.79
CA SER A 4 -14.74 -6.48 12.64
C SER A 4 -13.90 -7.73 12.34
N PHE A 5 -13.57 -7.99 11.08
CA PHE A 5 -12.78 -9.17 10.70
C PHE A 5 -11.35 -9.10 11.28
N VAL A 6 -10.72 -7.92 11.22
CA VAL A 6 -9.37 -7.74 11.76
C VAL A 6 -9.37 -8.01 13.26
N TRP A 7 -10.33 -7.45 14.00
CA TRP A 7 -10.48 -7.71 15.43
C TRP A 7 -10.71 -9.19 15.74
N SER A 8 -11.55 -9.88 14.97
CA SER A 8 -11.76 -11.32 15.14
C SER A 8 -10.49 -12.13 14.93
N CYS A 9 -9.66 -11.82 13.92
CA CYS A 9 -8.39 -12.49 13.71
C CYS A 9 -7.38 -12.22 14.82
N VAL A 10 -7.29 -10.97 15.31
CA VAL A 10 -6.41 -10.60 16.42
C VAL A 10 -6.79 -11.35 17.69
N LEU A 11 -8.09 -11.43 18.01
CA LEU A 11 -8.58 -12.15 19.20
C LEU A 11 -8.41 -13.67 19.07
N ALA A 12 -8.49 -14.22 17.86
CA ALA A 12 -8.32 -15.65 17.63
C ALA A 12 -6.85 -16.11 17.67
N LEU A 13 -5.93 -15.33 17.08
CA LEU A 13 -4.51 -15.69 16.95
C LEU A 13 -3.63 -15.15 18.09
N GLY A 14 -4.05 -14.09 18.78
CA GLY A 14 -3.22 -13.38 19.74
C GLY A 14 -1.98 -12.73 19.11
N SER A 15 -1.11 -12.17 19.96
CA SER A 15 0.17 -11.58 19.52
C SER A 15 1.06 -12.61 18.84
N ASP A 16 1.15 -13.80 19.42
CA ASP A 16 2.12 -14.81 19.02
C ASP A 16 1.73 -15.45 17.70
N GLY A 17 0.43 -15.68 17.46
CA GLY A 17 -0.08 -16.16 16.19
C GLY A 17 0.05 -15.14 15.06
N LEU A 18 -0.05 -13.84 15.36
CA LEU A 18 0.22 -12.78 14.38
C LEU A 18 1.71 -12.67 14.05
N ALA A 19 2.59 -12.84 15.04
CA ALA A 19 4.03 -12.88 14.83
C ALA A 19 4.44 -14.09 13.96
N ALA A 20 3.87 -15.26 14.24
CA ALA A 20 4.08 -16.46 13.40
C ALA A 20 3.53 -16.28 11.97
N ALA A 21 2.38 -15.64 11.80
CA ALA A 21 1.84 -15.31 10.48
C ALA A 21 2.76 -14.37 9.68
N ARG A 22 3.33 -13.37 10.36
CA ARG A 22 4.33 -12.46 9.80
C ARG A 22 5.60 -13.20 9.40
N GLU A 23 6.14 -14.03 10.28
CA GLU A 23 7.37 -14.80 10.01
C GLU A 23 7.18 -15.76 8.83
N ALA A 24 6.00 -16.38 8.72
CA ALA A 24 5.65 -17.23 7.59
C ALA A 24 5.37 -16.44 6.29
N ASN A 25 5.32 -15.10 6.34
CA ASN A 25 4.90 -14.22 5.23
C ASN A 25 3.55 -14.64 4.62
N LEU A 26 2.60 -15.09 5.45
CA LEU A 26 1.30 -15.59 5.01
C LEU A 26 0.18 -14.60 5.33
N PRO A 27 -0.87 -14.54 4.49
CA PRO A 27 -2.11 -13.89 4.86
C PRO A 27 -2.66 -14.48 6.17
N VAL A 28 -3.16 -13.62 7.05
CA VAL A 28 -3.69 -14.00 8.37
C VAL A 28 -4.74 -15.12 8.26
N LEU A 29 -5.59 -15.09 7.23
CA LEU A 29 -6.59 -16.12 6.98
C LEU A 29 -5.97 -17.49 6.63
N SER A 30 -4.92 -17.48 5.80
CA SER A 30 -4.17 -18.70 5.43
C SER A 30 -3.42 -19.26 6.64
N HIS A 31 -2.83 -18.40 7.47
CA HIS A 31 -2.17 -18.83 8.70
C HIS A 31 -3.17 -19.42 9.71
N LEU A 32 -4.32 -18.77 9.92
CA LEU A 32 -5.38 -19.25 10.80
C LEU A 32 -5.90 -20.63 10.36
N ALA A 33 -6.03 -20.85 9.04
CA ALA A 33 -6.40 -22.14 8.47
C ALA A 33 -5.40 -23.26 8.81
N ASN A 34 -4.10 -22.95 8.83
CA ASN A 34 -3.05 -23.92 9.10
C ASN A 34 -2.98 -24.32 10.58
N VAL A 35 -3.17 -23.37 11.50
CA VAL A 35 -2.97 -23.61 12.94
C VAL A 35 -4.16 -24.31 13.60
N HIS A 36 -5.40 -24.02 13.17
CA HIS A 36 -6.59 -24.59 13.81
C HIS A 36 -7.03 -25.94 13.25
N GLY A 37 -6.40 -26.44 12.17
CA GLY A 37 -6.63 -27.80 11.64
C GLY A 37 -8.08 -28.13 11.26
N ALA A 38 -8.96 -27.13 11.15
CA ALA A 38 -10.37 -27.33 10.84
C ALA A 38 -10.52 -27.61 9.33
N PRO A 39 -11.03 -28.80 8.92
CA PRO A 39 -11.06 -29.21 7.52
C PRO A 39 -11.76 -28.21 6.60
N VAL A 40 -12.82 -27.57 7.10
CA VAL A 40 -13.57 -26.54 6.35
C VAL A 40 -12.69 -25.32 6.10
N ILE A 41 -11.95 -24.84 7.10
CA ILE A 41 -11.14 -23.62 7.00
C ILE A 41 -9.91 -23.85 6.13
N ALA A 42 -9.33 -25.06 6.14
CA ALA A 42 -8.17 -25.42 5.31
C ALA A 42 -8.44 -25.30 3.81
N TYR A 43 -9.65 -25.62 3.34
CA TYR A 43 -10.04 -25.47 1.92
C TYR A 43 -10.66 -24.10 1.62
N LEU A 44 -11.52 -23.58 2.50
CA LEU A 44 -12.21 -22.31 2.27
C LEU A 44 -11.26 -21.10 2.43
N GLY A 45 -10.29 -21.17 3.34
CA GLY A 45 -9.38 -20.07 3.66
C GLY A 45 -8.58 -19.58 2.45
N PRO A 46 -7.81 -20.45 1.76
CA PRO A 46 -7.11 -20.08 0.53
C PRO A 46 -8.06 -19.64 -0.60
N ALA A 47 -9.21 -20.29 -0.76
CA ALA A 47 -10.19 -19.91 -1.79
C ALA A 47 -10.75 -18.50 -1.57
N ILE A 48 -11.10 -18.16 -0.33
CA ILE A 48 -11.54 -16.82 0.07
C ILE A 48 -10.41 -15.81 -0.12
N ALA A 49 -9.18 -16.15 0.25
CA ALA A 49 -8.03 -15.28 0.06
C ALA A 49 -7.80 -14.97 -1.43
N ILE A 50 -7.87 -15.95 -2.31
CA ILE A 50 -7.76 -15.76 -3.77
C ILE A 50 -8.91 -14.87 -4.28
N ALA A 51 -10.15 -15.14 -3.89
CA ALA A 51 -11.30 -14.32 -4.30
C ALA A 51 -11.16 -12.86 -3.84
N ALA A 52 -10.69 -12.64 -2.61
CA ALA A 52 -10.40 -11.31 -2.08
C ALA A 52 -9.27 -10.60 -2.84
N ILE A 53 -8.19 -11.32 -3.20
CA ILE A 53 -7.10 -10.77 -4.02
C ILE A 53 -7.61 -10.40 -5.41
N CYS A 54 -8.31 -11.30 -6.11
CA CYS A 54 -8.83 -11.05 -7.45
C CYS A 54 -9.78 -9.84 -7.49
N SER A 55 -10.66 -9.70 -6.50
CA SER A 55 -11.58 -8.57 -6.41
C SER A 55 -10.86 -7.24 -6.11
N SER A 56 -9.84 -7.26 -5.24
CA SER A 56 -9.04 -6.07 -4.90
C SER A 56 -8.06 -5.66 -6.01
N PHE A 57 -7.58 -6.64 -6.79
CA PHE A 57 -6.50 -6.46 -7.76
C PHE A 57 -6.80 -5.37 -8.79
N PHE A 58 -8.00 -5.38 -9.38
CA PHE A 58 -8.32 -4.44 -10.47
C PHE A 58 -8.25 -2.97 -10.05
N GLY A 59 -8.74 -2.64 -8.85
CA GLY A 59 -8.67 -1.26 -8.34
C GLY A 59 -7.23 -0.77 -8.17
N HIS A 60 -6.38 -1.63 -7.60
CA HIS A 60 -4.96 -1.30 -7.40
C HIS A 60 -4.20 -1.28 -8.73
N TYR A 61 -4.46 -2.22 -9.63
CA TYR A 61 -3.84 -2.30 -10.94
C TYR A 61 -4.16 -1.07 -11.79
N LEU A 62 -5.44 -0.67 -11.87
CA LEU A 62 -5.86 0.50 -12.65
C LEU A 62 -5.19 1.78 -12.10
N GLY A 63 -5.22 1.99 -10.78
CA GLY A 63 -4.55 3.15 -10.18
C GLY A 63 -3.04 3.17 -10.41
N ALA A 64 -2.37 2.02 -10.28
CA ALA A 64 -0.94 1.90 -10.55
C ALA A 64 -0.61 2.12 -12.04
N ALA A 65 -1.41 1.56 -12.95
CA ALA A 65 -1.22 1.69 -14.38
C ALA A 65 -1.41 3.13 -14.86
N GLU A 66 -2.46 3.81 -14.38
CA GLU A 66 -2.69 5.22 -14.67
C GLU A 66 -1.59 6.11 -14.12
N GLY A 67 -1.16 5.86 -12.87
CA GLY A 67 -0.04 6.58 -12.26
C GLY A 67 1.26 6.41 -13.04
N ALA A 68 1.62 5.17 -13.38
CA ALA A 68 2.82 4.86 -14.16
C ALA A 68 2.78 5.50 -15.56
N ALA A 69 1.65 5.36 -16.27
CA ALA A 69 1.47 6.01 -17.57
C ALA A 69 1.56 7.54 -17.47
N GLY A 70 0.98 8.14 -16.42
CA GLY A 70 1.06 9.58 -16.15
C GLY A 70 2.49 10.06 -15.89
N ILE A 71 3.28 9.29 -15.13
CA ILE A 71 4.70 9.59 -14.90
C ILE A 71 5.47 9.59 -16.22
N VAL A 72 5.30 8.55 -17.05
CA VAL A 72 5.99 8.44 -18.34
C VAL A 72 5.60 9.58 -19.29
N ARG A 73 4.31 9.95 -19.33
CA ARG A 73 3.83 11.11 -20.11
C ARG A 73 4.49 12.42 -19.68
N ASN A 74 4.67 12.62 -18.38
CA ASN A 74 5.26 13.84 -17.84
C ASN A 74 6.79 13.91 -18.05
N ILE A 75 7.49 12.79 -17.89
CA ILE A 75 8.97 12.75 -17.97
C ILE A 75 9.45 12.64 -19.42
N ALA A 76 8.71 11.93 -20.28
CA ALA A 76 9.09 11.67 -21.67
C ALA A 76 7.93 11.92 -22.66
N PRO A 77 7.45 13.16 -22.79
CA PRO A 77 6.27 13.48 -23.61
C PRO A 77 6.48 13.18 -25.10
N ASN A 78 7.66 13.45 -25.63
CA ASN A 78 7.98 13.20 -27.05
C ASN A 78 8.02 11.70 -27.38
N ALA A 79 8.57 10.89 -26.47
CA ALA A 79 8.60 9.44 -26.63
C ALA A 79 7.19 8.84 -26.49
N THR A 80 6.38 9.39 -25.58
CA THR A 80 4.99 8.96 -25.43
C THR A 80 4.18 9.25 -26.69
N LYS A 81 4.34 10.45 -27.26
CA LYS A 81 3.66 10.87 -28.49
C LYS A 81 4.04 10.01 -29.70
N SER A 82 5.29 9.54 -29.79
CA SER A 82 5.74 8.68 -30.89
C SER A 82 5.36 7.20 -30.70
N MET A 83 5.32 6.69 -29.47
CA MET A 83 4.90 5.32 -29.16
C MET A 83 3.39 5.11 -29.30
N GLY A 84 2.60 6.13 -28.94
CA GLY A 84 1.14 6.05 -28.90
C GLY A 84 0.61 5.27 -27.68
N GLU A 85 -0.66 5.54 -27.35
CA GLU A 85 -1.28 5.09 -26.10
C GLU A 85 -1.33 3.56 -25.91
N LYS A 86 -1.52 2.80 -27.00
CA LYS A 86 -1.55 1.33 -26.93
C LYS A 86 -0.20 0.75 -26.52
N LYS A 87 0.92 1.29 -27.03
CA LYS A 87 2.26 0.81 -26.70
C LYS A 87 2.66 1.23 -25.29
N LEU A 88 2.24 2.42 -24.86
CA LEU A 88 2.42 2.87 -23.48
C LEU A 88 1.69 1.93 -22.51
N ALA A 89 0.41 1.67 -22.75
CA ALA A 89 -0.39 0.77 -21.91
C ALA A 89 0.20 -0.63 -21.85
N LEU A 90 0.64 -1.18 -22.99
CA LEU A 90 1.31 -2.49 -23.03
C LEU A 90 2.64 -2.48 -22.26
N GLY A 91 3.44 -1.43 -22.40
CA GLY A 91 4.71 -1.28 -21.68
C GLY A 91 4.50 -1.18 -20.17
N VAL A 92 3.51 -0.41 -19.72
CA VAL A 92 3.13 -0.30 -18.30
C VAL A 92 2.61 -1.65 -17.78
N ALA A 93 1.74 -2.32 -18.53
CA ALA A 93 1.22 -3.64 -18.15
C ALA A 93 2.36 -4.68 -18.04
N ALA A 94 3.28 -4.70 -19.00
CA ALA A 94 4.45 -5.57 -18.97
C ALA A 94 5.36 -5.26 -17.79
N PHE A 95 5.60 -3.98 -17.49
CA PHE A 95 6.38 -3.56 -16.31
C PHE A 95 5.75 -4.03 -15.00
N ILE A 96 4.44 -3.80 -14.83
CA ILE A 96 3.70 -4.24 -13.63
C ILE A 96 3.76 -5.77 -13.52
N PHE A 97 3.51 -6.50 -14.61
CA PHE A 97 3.56 -7.95 -14.61
C PHE A 97 4.95 -8.49 -14.26
N LEU A 98 6.01 -7.99 -14.90
CA LEU A 98 7.37 -8.48 -14.66
C LEU A 98 7.85 -8.16 -13.23
N THR A 99 7.53 -6.97 -12.72
CA THR A 99 7.92 -6.59 -11.34
C THR A 99 7.16 -7.39 -10.29
N THR A 100 5.85 -7.58 -10.47
CA THR A 100 5.04 -8.43 -9.56
C THR A 100 5.44 -9.90 -9.63
N TRP A 101 5.75 -10.41 -10.82
CA TRP A 101 6.24 -11.77 -11.00
C TRP A 101 7.61 -11.98 -10.34
N ALA A 102 8.53 -11.03 -10.51
CA ALA A 102 9.81 -11.05 -9.81
C ALA A 102 9.63 -11.03 -8.29
N ALA A 103 8.74 -10.17 -7.77
CA ALA A 103 8.42 -10.14 -6.34
C ALA A 103 7.83 -11.47 -5.85
N ALA A 104 6.98 -12.13 -6.65
CA ALA A 104 6.43 -13.44 -6.29
C ALA A 104 7.50 -14.54 -6.16
N ILE A 105 8.58 -14.48 -6.97
CA ILE A 105 9.69 -15.42 -6.89
C ILE A 105 10.62 -15.09 -5.71
N ILE A 106 10.93 -13.81 -5.52
CA ILE A 106 11.83 -13.34 -4.44
C ILE A 106 11.17 -13.52 -3.06
N ASN A 107 9.84 -13.46 -3.00
CA ASN A 107 9.04 -13.56 -1.78
C ASN A 107 9.51 -12.57 -0.68
N PRO A 108 9.57 -11.25 -0.96
CA PRO A 108 9.94 -10.27 0.06
C PRO A 108 8.90 -10.24 1.18
N GLU A 109 9.32 -9.90 2.40
CA GLU A 109 8.40 -9.69 3.51
C GLU A 109 7.40 -8.58 3.17
N ILE A 110 6.12 -8.93 3.05
CA ILE A 110 5.09 -8.01 2.54
C ILE A 110 4.88 -6.84 3.49
N LEU A 111 4.95 -7.09 4.80
CA LEU A 111 4.81 -6.03 5.82
C LEU A 111 5.96 -5.03 5.72
N ALA A 112 7.20 -5.50 5.61
CA ALA A 112 8.35 -4.63 5.40
C ALA A 112 8.23 -3.83 4.11
N LEU A 113 7.71 -4.41 3.02
CA LEU A 113 7.50 -3.70 1.75
C LEU A 113 6.47 -2.58 1.89
N ILE A 114 5.35 -2.83 2.57
CA ILE A 114 4.32 -1.82 2.82
C ILE A 114 4.86 -0.72 3.74
N GLU A 115 5.52 -1.08 4.84
CA GLU A 115 6.08 -0.12 5.79
C GLU A 115 7.15 0.75 5.13
N SER A 116 8.03 0.15 4.33
CA SER A 116 9.14 0.84 3.66
C SER A 116 8.72 1.77 2.55
N LEU A 117 7.89 1.27 1.64
CA LEU A 117 7.54 2.00 0.44
C LEU A 117 6.38 2.96 0.69
N SER A 118 5.35 2.48 1.39
CA SER A 118 4.12 3.25 1.59
C SER A 118 4.15 4.09 2.87
N GLY A 119 4.89 3.68 3.90
CA GLY A 119 4.91 4.38 5.19
C GLY A 119 5.29 5.86 5.07
N PRO A 120 6.47 6.22 4.50
CA PRO A 120 6.87 7.61 4.35
C PRO A 120 5.93 8.40 3.43
N VAL A 121 5.48 7.78 2.34
CA VAL A 121 4.62 8.42 1.34
C VAL A 121 3.23 8.71 1.91
N ILE A 122 2.60 7.72 2.55
CA ILE A 122 1.29 7.87 3.19
C ILE A 122 1.37 8.88 4.34
N ALA A 123 2.39 8.81 5.20
CA ALA A 123 2.57 9.80 6.26
C ALA A 123 2.71 11.22 5.70
N SER A 124 3.46 11.39 4.60
CA SER A 124 3.60 12.68 3.93
C SER A 124 2.28 13.18 3.34
N ILE A 125 1.51 12.30 2.69
CA ILE A 125 0.21 12.65 2.10
C ILE A 125 -0.82 12.98 3.20
N LEU A 126 -0.88 12.20 4.28
CA LEU A 126 -1.89 12.39 5.32
C LEU A 126 -1.59 13.61 6.20
N TYR A 127 -0.33 13.87 6.53
CA TYR A 127 0.03 14.95 7.45
C TYR A 127 0.53 16.22 6.76
N LEU A 128 1.42 16.10 5.76
CA LEU A 128 2.13 17.25 5.20
C LEU A 128 1.44 17.84 3.96
N MET A 129 0.88 17.01 3.08
CA MET A 129 0.16 17.48 1.88
C MET A 129 -1.01 18.43 2.19
N PRO A 130 -1.92 18.16 3.15
CA PRO A 130 -3.00 19.09 3.46
C PRO A 130 -2.45 20.43 4.00
N MET A 131 -1.38 20.38 4.78
CA MET A 131 -0.73 21.59 5.30
C MET A 131 -0.11 22.39 4.16
N TYR A 132 0.60 21.74 3.24
CA TYR A 132 1.12 22.36 2.03
C TYR A 132 -0.02 23.00 1.20
N ALA A 133 -1.13 22.30 1.02
CA ALA A 133 -2.28 22.79 0.26
C ALA A 133 -2.88 24.07 0.89
N ILE A 134 -2.98 24.16 2.22
CA ILE A 134 -3.49 25.36 2.92
C ILE A 134 -2.63 26.62 2.61
N TYR A 135 -1.32 26.45 2.49
CA TYR A 135 -0.41 27.56 2.17
C TYR A 135 -0.33 27.85 0.66
N LYS A 136 -0.53 26.85 -0.20
CA LYS A 136 -0.42 27.00 -1.66
C LYS A 136 -1.71 27.44 -2.34
N VAL A 137 -2.87 26.94 -1.90
CA VAL A 137 -4.18 27.19 -2.52
C VAL A 137 -4.83 28.41 -1.86
N GLU A 138 -5.19 29.42 -2.65
CA GLU A 138 -5.76 30.66 -2.13
C GLU A 138 -7.13 30.46 -1.46
N ALA A 139 -7.94 29.53 -1.97
CA ALA A 139 -9.23 29.17 -1.39
C ALA A 139 -9.14 28.66 0.06
N LEU A 140 -7.98 28.15 0.48
CA LEU A 140 -7.74 27.62 1.82
C LEU A 140 -7.09 28.65 2.77
N ARG A 141 -6.90 29.91 2.33
CA ARG A 141 -6.38 31.01 3.14
C ARG A 141 -7.02 31.16 4.52
N PRO A 142 -8.36 31.02 4.69
CA PRO A 142 -8.99 31.16 6.00
C PRO A 142 -8.47 30.19 7.07
N TYR A 143 -7.96 29.02 6.66
CA TYR A 143 -7.49 27.97 7.56
C TYR A 143 -6.02 28.12 8.01
N ARG A 144 -5.28 29.12 7.50
CA ARG A 144 -3.81 29.23 7.73
C ARG A 144 -3.39 29.52 9.17
N LYS A 145 -4.23 30.20 9.95
CA LYS A 145 -3.86 30.73 11.28
C LYS A 145 -4.24 29.81 12.44
N GLN A 146 -4.60 28.56 12.18
CA GLN A 146 -4.97 27.62 13.22
C GLN A 146 -3.72 27.01 13.86
N ALA A 147 -3.65 27.01 15.20
CA ALA A 147 -2.54 26.39 15.94
C ALA A 147 -2.43 24.87 15.68
N SER A 148 -3.56 24.23 15.37
CA SER A 148 -3.61 22.82 14.94
C SER A 148 -2.72 22.53 13.73
N ASN A 149 -2.53 23.49 12.81
CA ASN A 149 -1.66 23.30 11.65
C ASN A 149 -0.21 23.05 12.07
N ILE A 150 0.28 23.81 13.07
CA ILE A 150 1.65 23.65 13.59
C ILE A 150 1.80 22.26 14.21
N PHE A 151 0.81 21.82 15.00
CA PHE A 151 0.80 20.49 15.57
C PHE A 151 0.85 19.40 14.49
N ILE A 152 0.01 19.50 13.45
CA ILE A 152 -0.04 18.53 12.34
C ILE A 152 1.28 18.50 11.57
N ILE A 153 1.90 19.65 11.33
CA ILE A 153 3.22 19.74 10.67
C ILE A 153 4.28 19.04 11.52
N ILE A 154 4.36 19.35 12.81
CA ILE A 154 5.35 18.73 13.71
C ILE A 154 5.11 17.23 13.82
N ALA A 155 3.87 16.80 14.05
CA ALA A 155 3.51 15.38 14.12
C ALA A 155 3.83 14.67 12.80
N GLY A 156 3.56 15.30 11.66
CA GLY A 156 3.90 14.78 10.34
C GLY A 156 5.40 14.65 10.12
N LEU A 157 6.20 15.65 10.51
CA LEU A 157 7.66 15.60 10.44
C LEU A 157 8.23 14.50 11.33
N VAL A 158 7.70 14.33 12.54
CA VAL A 158 8.09 13.23 13.45
C VAL A 158 7.69 11.88 12.87
N ALA A 159 6.49 11.74 12.31
CA ALA A 159 6.01 10.49 11.72
C ALA A 159 6.85 10.09 10.49
N VAL A 160 7.04 11.00 9.54
CA VAL A 160 7.89 10.78 8.36
C VAL A 160 9.33 10.51 8.78
N GLY A 161 9.86 11.30 9.73
CA GLY A 161 11.21 11.11 10.28
C GLY A 161 11.39 9.74 10.96
N GLY A 162 10.42 9.30 11.75
CA GLY A 162 10.45 8.00 12.43
C GLY A 162 10.42 6.83 11.45
N VAL A 163 9.52 6.87 10.46
CA VAL A 163 9.43 5.81 9.45
C VAL A 163 10.68 5.79 8.57
N THR A 164 11.18 6.95 8.13
CA THR A 164 12.42 7.03 7.34
C THR A 164 13.64 6.59 8.13
N PHE A 165 13.77 6.96 9.41
CA PHE A 165 14.87 6.49 10.25
C PHE A 165 14.82 4.97 10.46
N SER A 166 13.63 4.40 10.65
CA SER A 166 13.44 2.94 10.72
C SER A 166 13.77 2.21 9.42
N LEU A 167 13.86 2.91 8.29
CA LEU A 167 14.21 2.32 7.00
C LEU A 167 15.71 2.28 6.73
N PHE A 168 16.45 3.22 7.31
CA PHE A 168 17.90 3.32 7.14
C PHE A 168 18.69 2.61 8.26
N ARG A 169 18.01 1.97 9.22
CA ARG A 169 18.62 1.24 10.34
C ARG A 169 18.10 -0.18 10.40
#